data_AF-A0A661KZD5-F1
#
_entry.id   AF-A0A661KZD5-F1
#
_cell.length_a   1.000
_cell.length_b   1.000
_cell.length_c   1.000
_cell.angle_alpha   90.00
_cell.angle_beta   90.00
_cell.angle_gamma   90.00
#
_symmetry.space_group_name_H-M   'P 1'
#
loop_
_entity.id
_entity.type
_entity.pdbx_description
1 polymer ?
#
loop_
_entity_poly.entity_id
_entity_poly.type
_entity_poly.pdbx_seq_one_letter_code
_entity_poly.pdbx_strand_id
1 'polypeptide(L)'
;MVLGASLTIMGPAGKREVNIGEFFENIGGKNIQADELLLSINIPASRGRCGTSFQKLRHHQTSIDIAIVNVAARMTCEKQACVKASIALGAVAPTPIYARKAEALLGKKRPNAAIIQEAASAASEEVNPIDDVRGSKWYRKKMAAVLVRRALEESSRRCGIWPE
;
A
#
# COMPACT_ATOMS: atom_id res chain seq x y z
N MET A 1 -1.02 1.19 -6.59
CA MET A 1 -0.22 0.04 -6.10
C MET A 1 -1.09 -1.14 -5.73
N VAL A 2 -1.72 -1.19 -4.55
CA VAL A 2 -2.43 -2.40 -4.05
C VAL A 2 -3.58 -2.94 -4.92
N LEU A 3 -4.12 -2.12 -5.84
CA LEU A 3 -5.14 -2.54 -6.79
C LEU A 3 -4.59 -3.29 -8.01
N GLY A 4 -3.26 -3.39 -8.15
CA GLY A 4 -2.63 -4.06 -9.29
C GLY A 4 -2.79 -3.28 -10.60
N ALA A 5 -2.75 -1.95 -10.52
CA ALA A 5 -2.92 -1.08 -11.68
C ALA A 5 -1.72 -1.17 -12.65
N SER A 6 -1.99 -0.94 -13.93
CA SER A 6 -0.97 -0.68 -14.94
C SER A 6 -1.17 0.69 -15.57
N LEU A 7 -0.08 1.25 -16.09
CA LEU A 7 -0.01 2.60 -16.64
C LEU A 7 0.27 2.49 -18.14
N THR A 8 -0.56 3.11 -18.97
CA THR A 8 -0.24 3.28 -20.40
C THR A 8 0.50 4.59 -20.59
N ILE A 9 1.74 4.50 -21.03
CA ILE A 9 2.62 5.64 -21.29
C ILE A 9 2.88 5.72 -22.79
N MET A 10 2.85 6.93 -23.35
CA MET A 10 3.16 7.19 -24.76
C MET A 10 4.33 8.14 -24.89
N GLY A 11 5.31 7.76 -25.69
CA GLY A 11 6.44 8.61 -26.09
C GLY A 11 6.68 8.55 -27.60
N PRO A 12 7.79 9.12 -28.09
CA PRO A 12 8.10 9.14 -29.52
C PRO A 12 8.22 7.75 -30.16
N ALA A 13 8.59 6.73 -29.37
CA ALA A 13 8.70 5.34 -29.81
C ALA A 13 7.37 4.56 -29.77
N GLY A 14 6.26 5.20 -29.40
CA GLY A 14 4.94 4.59 -29.29
C GLY A 14 4.46 4.38 -27.86
N LYS A 15 3.55 3.42 -27.66
CA LYS A 15 2.91 3.13 -26.37
C LYS A 15 3.62 1.97 -25.66
N ARG A 16 3.75 2.09 -24.34
CA ARG A 16 4.18 1.00 -23.45
C ARG A 16 3.30 0.91 -22.22
N GLU A 17 3.27 -0.26 -21.61
CA GLU A 17 2.59 -0.51 -20.36
C GLU A 17 3.60 -0.72 -19.23
N VAL A 18 3.34 -0.11 -18.06
CA VAL A 18 4.21 -0.21 -16.88
C VAL A 18 3.39 -0.61 -15.67
N ASN A 19 3.85 -1.57 -14.88
CA ASN A 19 3.19 -1.87 -13.62
C ASN A 19 3.32 -0.69 -12.65
N ILE A 20 2.26 -0.36 -11.92
CA ILE A 20 2.32 0.74 -10.94
C ILE A 20 3.39 0.55 -9.85
N GLY A 21 3.82 -0.68 -9.58
CA GLY A 21 4.95 -0.96 -8.67
C GLY A 21 6.27 -0.47 -9.25
N GLU A 22 6.58 -0.93 -10.46
CA GLU A 22 7.79 -0.57 -11.22
C GLU A 22 7.86 0.93 -11.53
N PHE A 23 6.71 1.61 -11.57
CA PHE A 23 6.66 3.05 -11.80
C PHE A 23 7.43 3.87 -10.76
N PHE A 24 7.58 3.36 -9.52
CA PHE A 24 8.23 4.07 -8.42
C PHE A 24 9.60 3.49 -8.02
N GLU A 25 10.11 2.49 -8.75
CA GLU A 25 11.33 1.74 -8.38
C GLU A 25 12.64 2.36 -8.90
N ASN A 26 12.58 3.29 -9.86
CA ASN A 26 13.79 3.89 -10.44
C ASN A 26 14.49 4.86 -9.47
N ILE A 27 15.81 4.69 -9.34
CA ILE A 27 16.70 5.59 -8.62
C ILE A 27 16.61 6.98 -9.27
N GLY A 28 16.06 7.96 -8.56
CA GLY A 28 15.93 9.34 -9.03
C GLY A 28 14.53 9.77 -9.51
N GLY A 29 13.55 8.85 -9.58
CA GLY A 29 12.17 9.24 -9.88
C GLY A 29 11.39 8.23 -10.71
N LYS A 30 10.19 8.67 -11.09
CA LYS A 30 9.16 7.87 -11.77
C LYS A 30 9.70 7.19 -13.05
N ASN A 31 9.22 6.00 -13.38
CA ASN A 31 9.50 5.30 -14.65
C ASN A 31 8.75 5.95 -15.83
N ILE A 32 9.10 7.21 -16.12
CA ILE A 32 8.60 8.01 -17.23
C ILE A 32 9.69 8.98 -17.67
N GLN A 33 9.91 9.10 -18.98
CA GLN A 33 10.88 10.01 -19.57
C GLN A 33 10.27 11.41 -19.78
N ALA A 34 11.12 12.40 -20.04
CA ALA A 34 10.68 13.79 -20.21
C ALA A 34 9.79 14.02 -21.44
N ASP A 35 9.94 13.19 -22.47
CA ASP A 35 9.18 13.18 -23.74
C ASP A 35 8.01 12.19 -23.72
N GLU A 36 7.69 11.62 -22.56
CA GLU A 36 6.60 10.67 -22.38
C GLU A 36 5.41 11.28 -21.63
N LEU A 37 4.21 10.77 -21.95
CA LEU A 37 2.94 11.17 -21.35
C LEU A 37 2.21 9.95 -20.79
N LEU A 38 1.75 10.05 -19.54
CA LEU A 38 0.81 9.08 -18.96
C LEU A 38 -0.57 9.29 -19.57
N LEU A 39 -1.05 8.33 -20.35
CA LEU A 39 -2.35 8.42 -21.03
C LEU A 39 -3.49 7.85 -20.20
N SER A 40 -3.27 6.74 -19.51
CA SER A 40 -4.32 6.07 -18.74
C SER A 40 -3.78 5.25 -17.58
N ILE A 41 -4.66 5.02 -16.61
CA ILE A 41 -4.44 4.11 -15.49
C ILE A 41 -5.47 2.98 -15.65
N ASN A 42 -4.99 1.78 -15.94
CA ASN A 42 -5.84 0.60 -16.02
C ASN A 42 -5.87 -0.08 -14.65
N ILE A 43 -7.06 -0.20 -14.06
CA ILE A 43 -7.26 -0.89 -12.78
C ILE A 43 -8.06 -2.15 -13.05
N PRO A 44 -7.48 -3.35 -12.85
CA PRO A 44 -8.21 -4.59 -13.08
C PRO A 44 -9.38 -4.69 -12.11
N ALA A 45 -10.55 -5.06 -12.64
CA ALA A 45 -11.73 -5.32 -11.84
C ALA A 45 -11.44 -6.36 -10.75
N SER A 46 -11.95 -6.12 -9.53
CA SER A 46 -11.81 -7.10 -8.46
C SER A 46 -12.64 -8.34 -8.76
N ARG A 47 -12.01 -9.51 -8.70
CA ARG A 47 -12.68 -10.82 -8.81
C ARG A 47 -12.71 -11.49 -7.44
N GLY A 48 -13.81 -12.18 -7.14
CA GLY A 48 -14.00 -12.90 -5.87
C GLY A 48 -14.19 -11.98 -4.67
N ARG A 49 -14.04 -12.54 -3.46
CA ARG A 49 -14.16 -11.78 -2.21
C ARG A 49 -12.88 -11.00 -1.97
N CYS A 50 -12.97 -9.69 -2.13
CA CYS A 50 -11.89 -8.75 -1.88
C CYS A 50 -12.34 -7.70 -0.88
N GLY A 51 -11.44 -7.32 0.03
CA GLY A 51 -11.61 -6.14 0.87
C GLY A 51 -10.45 -5.18 0.68
N THR A 52 -10.73 -3.89 0.68
CA THR A 52 -9.73 -2.83 0.56
C THR A 52 -9.86 -1.85 1.71
N SER A 53 -8.77 -1.22 2.12
CA SER A 53 -8.77 -0.14 3.12
C SER A 53 -7.72 0.90 2.74
N PHE A 54 -8.02 2.16 3.03
CA PHE A 54 -7.07 3.25 2.93
C PHE A 54 -7.09 4.05 4.23
N GLN A 55 -5.95 4.09 4.90
CA GLN A 55 -5.75 4.79 6.16
C GLN A 55 -4.84 6.00 5.93
N LYS A 56 -5.26 7.18 6.38
CA LYS A 56 -4.47 8.41 6.25
C LYS A 56 -4.37 9.09 7.62
N LEU A 57 -3.15 9.24 8.11
CA LEU A 57 -2.83 10.05 9.28
C LEU A 57 -2.32 11.42 8.83
N ARG A 58 -2.84 12.50 9.43
CA ARG A 58 -2.47 13.90 9.14
C ARG A 58 -2.65 14.75 10.41
N HIS A 59 -2.12 15.97 10.42
CA HIS A 59 -2.26 16.90 11.56
C HIS A 59 -3.66 17.48 11.75
N HIS A 60 -4.50 17.45 10.71
CA HIS A 60 -5.84 18.05 10.71
C HIS A 60 -5.84 19.56 10.97
N GLN A 61 -4.73 20.25 10.64
CA GLN A 61 -4.63 21.71 10.69
C GLN A 61 -5.39 22.35 9.52
N THR A 62 -5.45 21.68 8.37
CA THR A 62 -6.20 22.16 7.20
C THR A 62 -7.06 21.05 6.57
N SER A 63 -7.99 21.46 5.70
CA SER A 63 -8.77 20.52 4.89
C SER A 63 -7.90 19.70 3.92
N ILE A 64 -6.70 20.15 3.58
CA ILE A 64 -5.85 19.59 2.51
C ILE A 64 -4.49 19.03 2.98
N ASP A 65 -4.32 18.76 4.28
CA ASP A 65 -3.03 18.31 4.82
C ASP A 65 -2.47 17.05 4.12
N ILE A 66 -1.15 17.12 3.86
CA ILE A 66 -0.33 15.99 3.42
C ILE A 66 -0.25 14.96 4.55
N ALA A 67 -0.24 13.67 4.18
CA ALA A 67 -0.17 12.58 5.14
C ALA A 67 1.17 12.58 5.90
N ILE A 68 1.11 12.34 7.21
CA ILE A 68 2.26 11.93 8.02
C ILE A 68 2.63 10.49 7.64
N VAL A 69 1.62 9.63 7.57
CA VAL A 69 1.67 8.24 7.08
C VAL A 69 0.37 7.94 6.38
N ASN A 70 0.41 7.24 5.26
CA ASN A 70 -0.78 6.60 4.70
C ASN A 70 -0.50 5.15 4.33
N VAL A 71 -1.54 4.33 4.40
CA VAL A 71 -1.47 2.90 4.10
C VAL A 71 -2.66 2.54 3.24
N ALA A 72 -2.40 1.88 2.11
CA ALA A 72 -3.40 1.17 1.34
C ALA A 72 -3.23 -0.34 1.58
N ALA A 73 -4.33 -1.04 1.82
CA ALA A 73 -4.33 -2.50 1.93
C ALA A 73 -5.41 -3.09 1.03
N ARG A 74 -5.11 -4.24 0.42
CA ARG A 74 -6.07 -5.10 -0.27
C ARG A 74 -5.86 -6.53 0.20
N MET A 75 -6.94 -7.22 0.54
CA MET A 75 -6.96 -8.64 0.80
C MET A 75 -7.91 -9.32 -0.18
N THR A 76 -7.49 -10.47 -0.71
CA THR A 76 -8.33 -11.38 -1.48
C THR A 76 -8.45 -12.67 -0.69
N CYS A 77 -9.69 -13.16 -0.54
CA CYS A 77 -9.99 -14.24 0.37
C CYS A 77 -10.78 -15.36 -0.30
N GLU A 78 -10.40 -16.60 0.04
CA GLU A 78 -11.10 -17.80 -0.36
C GLU A 78 -11.43 -18.62 0.89
N LYS A 79 -12.66 -19.12 0.98
CA LYS A 79 -13.20 -19.74 2.21
C LYS A 79 -12.98 -18.87 3.46
N GLN A 80 -12.05 -19.24 4.33
CA GLN A 80 -11.71 -18.53 5.56
C GLN A 80 -10.24 -18.06 5.57
N ALA A 81 -9.56 -18.07 4.42
CA ALA A 81 -8.15 -17.74 4.32
C ALA A 81 -7.91 -16.51 3.41
N CYS A 82 -6.90 -15.72 3.77
CA CYS A 82 -6.34 -14.71 2.89
C CYS A 82 -5.42 -15.40 1.87
N VAL A 83 -5.80 -15.42 0.60
CA VAL A 83 -4.98 -16.01 -0.48
C VAL A 83 -3.98 -15.02 -1.06
N LYS A 84 -4.28 -13.73 -0.97
CA LYS A 84 -3.39 -12.66 -1.40
C LYS A 84 -3.60 -11.40 -0.56
N ALA A 85 -2.52 -10.82 -0.09
CA ALA A 85 -2.50 -9.50 0.51
C ALA A 85 -1.61 -8.56 -0.32
N SER A 86 -1.97 -7.29 -0.38
CA SER A 86 -1.12 -6.24 -0.93
C SER A 86 -1.18 -5.03 -0.02
N ILE A 87 -0.04 -4.56 0.45
CA ILE A 87 0.10 -3.49 1.43
C ILE A 87 1.08 -2.47 0.87
N ALA A 88 0.61 -1.25 0.63
CA ALA A 88 1.46 -0.15 0.20
C ALA A 88 1.45 0.98 1.24
N LEU A 89 2.62 1.57 1.49
CA LEU A 89 2.77 2.68 2.42
C LEU A 89 3.31 3.91 1.70
N GLY A 90 2.77 5.08 2.05
CA GLY A 90 3.20 6.38 1.56
C GLY A 90 3.67 7.30 2.70
N ALA A 91 4.49 8.29 2.34
CA ALA A 91 5.12 9.24 3.26
C ALA A 91 6.06 8.60 4.31
N VAL A 92 6.55 7.38 4.05
CA VAL A 92 7.42 6.63 4.98
C VAL A 92 8.70 6.12 4.32
N ALA A 93 9.00 6.61 3.12
CA ALA A 93 10.19 6.37 2.32
C ALA A 93 10.25 7.45 1.21
N PRO A 94 11.36 7.58 0.45
CA PRO A 94 11.44 8.52 -0.68
C PRO A 94 10.36 8.31 -1.75
N THR A 95 9.92 7.07 -1.94
CA THR A 95 8.81 6.68 -2.81
C THR A 95 7.80 5.80 -2.06
N PRO A 96 6.56 5.63 -2.56
CA PRO A 96 5.65 4.63 -2.02
C PRO A 96 6.26 3.24 -2.10
N ILE A 97 6.12 2.43 -1.04
CA ILE A 97 6.70 1.08 -0.97
C ILE A 97 5.62 0.02 -0.83
N TYR A 98 5.91 -1.20 -1.29
CA TYR A 98 5.19 -2.40 -0.85
C TYR A 98 5.83 -2.95 0.42
N ALA A 99 5.02 -3.32 1.42
CA ALA A 99 5.49 -4.06 2.59
C ALA A 99 5.49 -5.56 2.30
N ARG A 100 6.48 -6.01 1.52
CA ARG A 100 6.58 -7.39 1.00
C ARG A 100 6.72 -8.42 2.12
N LYS A 101 7.47 -8.10 3.19
CA LYS A 101 7.60 -8.99 4.34
C LYS A 101 6.27 -9.14 5.06
N ALA A 102 5.53 -8.05 5.24
CA ALA A 102 4.19 -8.10 5.80
C ALA A 102 3.18 -8.87 4.94
N GLU A 103 3.22 -8.68 3.62
CA GLU A 103 2.37 -9.42 2.66
C GLU A 103 2.60 -10.94 2.76
N ALA A 104 3.85 -11.37 2.86
CA ALA A 104 4.23 -12.79 2.94
C ALA A 104 3.68 -13.49 4.19
N LEU A 105 3.56 -12.78 5.32
CA LEU A 105 3.05 -13.34 6.58
C LEU A 105 1.55 -13.69 6.54
N LEU A 106 0.78 -13.00 5.68
CA LEU A 106 -0.66 -13.15 5.55
C LEU A 106 -1.08 -14.25 4.56
N GLY A 107 -0.17 -14.67 3.69
CA GLY A 107 -0.46 -15.65 2.63
C GLY A 107 -0.95 -16.98 3.17
N LYS A 108 -2.10 -17.44 2.67
CA LYS A 108 -2.74 -18.75 2.96
C LYS A 108 -3.14 -18.99 4.42
N LYS A 109 -3.19 -17.94 5.26
CA LYS A 109 -3.66 -18.04 6.65
C LYS A 109 -5.03 -17.39 6.83
N ARG A 110 -5.81 -17.86 7.81
CA ARG A 110 -6.98 -17.11 8.31
C ARG A 110 -6.46 -15.88 9.06
N PRO A 111 -6.86 -14.66 8.69
CA PRO A 111 -6.48 -13.47 9.42
C PRO A 111 -7.01 -13.53 10.85
N ASN A 112 -6.15 -13.17 11.80
CA ASN A 112 -6.51 -12.99 13.20
C ASN A 112 -5.64 -11.87 13.78
N ALA A 113 -5.93 -11.47 15.02
CA ALA A 113 -5.22 -10.38 15.68
C ALA A 113 -3.70 -10.60 15.75
N ALA A 114 -3.25 -11.83 16.03
CA ALA A 114 -1.82 -12.15 16.16
C ALA A 114 -1.07 -12.00 14.82
N ILE A 115 -1.56 -12.61 13.75
CA ILE A 115 -0.93 -12.55 12.42
C ILE A 115 -0.94 -11.13 11.86
N ILE A 116 -2.02 -10.39 12.08
CA ILE A 116 -2.11 -8.99 11.62
C ILE A 116 -1.16 -8.09 12.43
N GLN A 117 -1.00 -8.34 13.72
CA GLN A 117 -0.02 -7.63 14.53
C GLN A 117 1.41 -7.96 14.11
N GLU A 118 1.70 -9.20 13.76
CA GLU A 118 3.00 -9.63 13.21
C GLU A 118 3.29 -8.95 11.86
N ALA A 119 2.32 -8.97 10.94
CA ALA A 119 2.42 -8.29 9.64
C ALA A 119 2.59 -6.78 9.79
N ALA A 120 1.89 -6.15 10.73
CA ALA A 120 2.03 -4.73 11.04
C ALA A 120 3.44 -4.39 11.55
N SER A 121 4.00 -5.22 12.44
CA SER A 121 5.38 -5.05 12.91
C SER A 121 6.38 -5.21 11.77
N ALA A 122 6.23 -6.24 10.94
CA ALA A 122 7.09 -6.45 9.77
C ALA A 122 7.08 -5.26 8.81
N ALA A 123 5.89 -4.72 8.51
CA ALA A 123 5.76 -3.54 7.64
C ALA A 123 6.49 -2.31 8.20
N SER A 124 6.51 -2.12 9.52
CA SER A 124 7.20 -0.98 10.15
C SER A 124 8.72 -1.06 10.07
N GLU A 125 9.29 -2.26 9.88
CA GLU A 125 10.71 -2.46 9.64
C GLU A 125 11.11 -2.25 8.18
N GLU A 126 10.14 -2.26 7.26
CA GLU A 126 10.36 -2.01 5.82
C GLU A 126 10.38 -0.52 5.47
N VAL A 127 9.97 0.36 6.39
CA VAL A 127 9.92 1.80 6.16
C VAL A 127 11.25 2.50 6.47
N ASN A 128 11.56 3.55 5.71
CA ASN A 128 12.72 4.43 5.95
C ASN A 128 12.32 5.92 5.90
N PRO A 129 11.54 6.42 6.88
CA PRO A 129 11.11 7.82 6.88
C PRO A 129 12.24 8.78 7.25
N ILE A 130 12.06 10.03 6.83
CA ILE A 130 12.80 11.19 7.33
C ILE A 130 12.07 11.83 8.53
N ASP A 131 12.78 12.68 9.26
CA ASP A 131 12.19 13.65 10.17
C ASP A 131 11.80 14.91 9.38
N ASP A 132 10.62 15.46 9.63
CA ASP A 132 10.20 16.78 9.13
C ASP A 132 9.20 17.44 10.08
N VAL A 133 8.70 18.62 9.71
CA VAL A 133 7.68 19.38 10.47
C VAL A 133 6.37 18.61 10.71
N ARG A 134 6.12 17.54 9.96
CA ARG A 134 4.91 16.72 10.07
C ARG A 134 5.11 15.55 11.03
N GLY A 135 6.34 15.20 11.40
CA GLY A 135 6.58 14.19 12.41
C GLY A 135 7.92 13.51 12.27
N SER A 136 8.41 13.00 13.39
CA SER A 136 9.69 12.32 13.47
C SER A 136 9.67 10.96 12.76
N LYS A 137 10.86 10.50 12.36
CA LYS A 137 11.11 9.14 11.86
C LYS A 137 10.57 8.09 12.82
N TRP A 138 10.81 8.27 14.12
CA TRP A 138 10.30 7.40 15.17
C TRP A 138 8.76 7.33 15.17
N TYR A 139 8.10 8.50 15.12
CA TYR A 139 6.63 8.56 15.13
C TYR A 139 6.04 7.92 13.87
N ARG A 140 6.61 8.22 12.69
CA ARG A 140 6.21 7.62 11.42
C ARG A 140 6.34 6.10 11.42
N LYS A 141 7.45 5.55 11.94
CA LYS A 141 7.62 4.09 12.10
C LYS A 141 6.54 3.47 12.99
N LYS A 142 6.27 4.07 14.15
CA LYS A 142 5.22 3.59 15.07
C LYS A 142 3.83 3.65 14.43
N MET A 143 3.52 4.74 13.74
CA MET A 143 2.23 4.92 13.09
C MET A 143 2.06 4.03 11.85
N ALA A 144 3.14 3.69 11.15
CA ALA A 144 3.10 2.70 10.07
C ALA A 144 2.54 1.36 10.57
N ALA A 145 3.07 0.81 11.68
CA ALA A 145 2.52 -0.42 12.27
C ALA A 145 1.04 -0.26 12.64
N VAL A 146 0.66 0.83 13.32
CA VAL A 146 -0.74 1.06 13.74
C VAL A 146 -1.68 1.11 12.54
N LEU A 147 -1.32 1.86 11.49
CA LEU A 147 -2.17 2.01 10.31
C LEU A 147 -2.21 0.75 9.45
N VAL A 148 -1.11 -0.01 9.34
CA VAL A 148 -1.11 -1.32 8.67
C VAL A 148 -2.05 -2.28 9.39
N ARG A 149 -1.98 -2.35 10.73
CA ARG A 149 -2.91 -3.16 11.53
C ARG A 149 -4.37 -2.79 11.20
N ARG A 150 -4.73 -1.51 11.35
CA ARG A 150 -6.09 -1.01 11.09
C ARG A 150 -6.56 -1.30 9.66
N ALA A 151 -5.68 -1.08 8.67
CA ALA A 151 -5.99 -1.32 7.27
C ALA A 151 -6.25 -2.81 7.00
N LEU A 152 -5.44 -3.70 7.59
CA LEU A 152 -5.61 -5.14 7.47
C LEU A 152 -6.91 -5.60 8.13
N GLU A 153 -7.18 -5.20 9.37
CA GLU A 153 -8.44 -5.53 10.06
C GLU A 153 -9.67 -5.11 9.24
N GLU A 154 -9.71 -3.85 8.78
CA GLU A 154 -10.82 -3.35 7.98
C GLU A 154 -10.94 -4.09 6.64
N SER A 155 -9.83 -4.31 5.94
CA SER A 155 -9.86 -5.05 4.67
C SER A 155 -10.31 -6.51 4.87
N SER A 156 -9.94 -7.17 5.96
CA SER A 156 -10.42 -8.53 6.27
C SER A 156 -11.90 -8.59 6.65
N ARG A 157 -12.44 -7.57 7.34
CA ARG A 157 -13.89 -7.42 7.56
C ARG A 157 -14.64 -7.24 6.24
N ARG A 158 -14.16 -6.35 5.37
CA ARG A 158 -14.74 -6.13 4.03
C ARG A 158 -14.61 -7.35 3.11
N CYS A 159 -13.61 -8.19 3.34
CA CYS A 159 -13.44 -9.47 2.64
C CYS A 159 -14.35 -10.60 3.20
N GLY A 160 -15.00 -10.36 4.34
CA GLY A 160 -15.95 -11.28 4.98
C GLY A 160 -15.32 -12.43 5.77
N ILE A 161 -14.10 -12.27 6.30
CA ILE A 161 -13.38 -13.36 7.00
C ILE A 161 -12.82 -12.96 8.38
N TRP A 162 -13.23 -11.80 8.92
CA TRP A 162 -12.80 -11.39 10.26
C TRP A 162 -13.30 -12.41 11.31
N PRO A 163 -12.46 -12.91 12.23
CA PRO A 163 -12.95 -13.66 13.38
C PRO A 163 -13.77 -12.73 14.27
N GLU A 164 -14.94 -13.20 14.70
CA GLU A 164 -15.73 -12.57 15.77
C GLU A 164 -14.90 -12.40 17.06
#